data_AF-A0A8H3GUX5-F1
#
_entry.id   AF-A0A8H3GUX5-F1
#
_cell.length_a   1.000
_cell.length_b   1.000
_cell.length_c   1.000
_cell.angle_alpha   90.00
_cell.angle_beta   90.00
_cell.angle_gamma   90.00
#
_symmetry.space_group_name_H-M   'P 1'
#
loop_
_entity.id
_entity.type
_entity.pdbx_description
1 polymer ?
#
loop_
_entity_poly.entity_id
_entity_poly.type
_entity_poly.pdbx_seq_one_letter_code
_entity_poly.pdbx_strand_id
1 'polypeptide(L)'
;MSSFSIRYIRKYSRMIQALLLVDPLKYTTELMLRPEPDFVNLSPQSPKRYCHSQYYRVIADQLRNYVFSIRILGHNAQSPHSERILHLLRSSLSNPYTPRAVAAARLEAEKSGVSTTPKLPKRPLEFNLDISTSPPTPDQYTTMLDYLRAQPLSPSLSSPPTISRFLVKHSESIGSVGELSALASKKPESVRWPVVVHWDDGLVAIEKEEDVHSILEIIYETANGGKGQQQDWLT
;
A
#
# COMPACT_ATOMS: atom_id res chain seq x y z
N MET A 1 -8.47 -16.88 -2.16
CA MET A 1 -6.99 -16.78 -2.24
C MET A 1 -6.49 -16.45 -0.84
N SER A 2 -5.62 -17.28 -0.25
CA SER A 2 -5.21 -17.12 1.15
C SER A 2 -4.21 -15.96 1.31
N SER A 3 -4.26 -15.27 2.45
CA SER A 3 -3.40 -14.12 2.80
C SER A 3 -1.90 -14.45 2.73
N PHE A 4 -1.53 -15.74 2.80
CA PHE A 4 -0.15 -16.22 2.69
C PHE A 4 0.45 -16.04 1.29
N SER A 5 -0.35 -16.23 0.23
CA SER A 5 0.11 -16.09 -1.15
C SER A 5 0.42 -14.63 -1.52
N ILE A 6 -0.24 -13.68 -0.86
CA ILE A 6 -0.11 -12.24 -1.14
C ILE A 6 1.17 -11.67 -0.51
N ARG A 7 1.50 -12.09 0.73
CA ARG A 7 2.75 -11.66 1.39
C ARG A 7 4.00 -12.14 0.66
N TYR A 8 3.98 -13.38 0.16
CA TYR A 8 5.10 -13.95 -0.59
C TYR A 8 5.33 -13.18 -1.89
N ILE A 9 4.30 -12.98 -2.72
CA ILE A 9 4.42 -12.24 -3.98
C ILE A 9 4.91 -10.79 -3.77
N ARG A 10 4.49 -10.11 -2.70
CA ARG A 10 4.90 -8.73 -2.38
C ARG A 10 6.38 -8.60 -1.99
N LYS A 11 6.90 -9.53 -1.18
CA LYS A 11 8.33 -9.54 -0.80
C LYS A 11 9.23 -9.70 -2.02
N TYR A 12 8.86 -10.58 -2.94
CA TYR A 12 9.62 -10.81 -4.17
C TYR A 12 9.45 -9.67 -5.19
N SER A 13 8.28 -9.04 -5.29
CA SER A 13 8.07 -7.90 -6.21
C SER A 13 9.02 -6.72 -5.91
N ARG A 14 9.12 -6.31 -4.64
CA ARG A 14 10.04 -5.23 -4.24
C ARG A 14 11.51 -5.62 -4.37
N MET A 15 11.86 -6.87 -4.03
CA MET A 15 13.21 -7.38 -4.21
C MET A 15 13.61 -7.41 -5.69
N ILE A 16 12.70 -7.81 -6.59
CA ILE A 16 12.94 -7.82 -8.03
C ILE A 16 13.04 -6.39 -8.58
N GLN A 17 12.20 -5.45 -8.14
CA GLN A 17 12.32 -4.04 -8.53
C GLN A 17 13.65 -3.41 -8.06
N ALA A 18 14.09 -3.70 -6.83
CA ALA A 18 15.38 -3.26 -6.32
C ALA A 18 16.56 -3.86 -7.10
N LEU A 19 16.48 -5.14 -7.45
CA LEU A 19 17.50 -5.83 -8.24
C LEU A 19 17.59 -5.31 -9.68
N LEU A 20 16.48 -4.87 -10.27
CA LEU A 20 16.44 -4.29 -11.62
C LEU A 20 17.00 -2.85 -11.69
N LEU A 21 17.04 -2.14 -10.56
CA LEU A 21 17.58 -0.77 -10.47
C LEU A 21 19.09 -0.71 -10.28
N VAL A 22 19.72 -1.79 -9.77
CA VAL A 22 21.14 -1.76 -9.37
C VAL A 22 22.09 -2.07 -10.52
N ASP A 23 21.80 -3.04 -11.39
CA ASP A 23 22.55 -3.26 -12.64
C ASP A 23 21.89 -4.42 -13.46
N PRO A 24 21.18 -4.15 -14.57
CA PRO A 24 20.43 -5.19 -15.29
C PRO A 24 21.33 -6.25 -15.96
N LEU A 25 22.62 -5.95 -16.15
CA LEU A 25 23.58 -6.83 -16.83
C LEU A 25 24.40 -7.72 -15.88
N LYS A 26 24.35 -7.48 -14.56
CA LYS A 26 25.19 -8.20 -13.59
C LYS A 26 24.50 -9.45 -13.02
N TYR A 27 23.17 -9.43 -12.93
CA TYR A 27 22.39 -10.53 -12.34
C TYR A 27 21.99 -11.65 -13.32
N THR A 28 22.09 -11.41 -14.63
CA THR A 28 21.86 -12.47 -15.63
C THR A 28 22.95 -13.54 -15.56
N THR A 29 24.13 -13.22 -15.04
CA THR A 29 25.29 -14.12 -14.96
C THR A 29 25.32 -14.92 -13.65
N GLU A 30 24.85 -14.37 -12.54
CA GLU A 30 24.93 -15.03 -11.22
C GLU A 30 23.84 -16.09 -10.98
N LEU A 31 22.66 -15.95 -11.60
CA LEU A 31 21.61 -16.98 -11.58
C LEU A 31 21.92 -18.18 -12.50
N MET A 32 22.97 -18.10 -13.33
CA MET A 32 23.41 -19.21 -14.19
C MET A 32 24.45 -20.14 -13.55
N LEU A 33 24.94 -19.86 -12.34
CA LEU A 33 26.07 -20.58 -11.73
C LEU A 33 25.73 -21.32 -10.42
N ARG A 34 24.46 -21.69 -10.19
CA ARG A 34 24.14 -22.69 -9.15
C ARG A 34 24.11 -24.08 -9.79
N PRO A 35 24.92 -25.05 -9.31
CA PRO A 35 24.79 -26.44 -9.73
C PRO A 35 23.47 -27.01 -9.22
N GLU A 36 22.66 -27.53 -10.14
CA GLU A 36 21.47 -28.33 -9.86
C GLU A 36 21.85 -29.60 -9.09
N PRO A 37 21.02 -30.07 -8.13
CA PRO A 37 21.19 -31.39 -7.53
C PRO A 37 20.86 -32.49 -8.54
N ASP A 38 21.67 -33.54 -8.54
CA ASP A 38 21.66 -34.67 -9.48
C ASP A 38 20.26 -35.29 -9.68
N PHE A 39 19.61 -34.95 -10.80
CA PHE A 39 18.43 -35.64 -11.29
C PHE A 39 18.81 -36.74 -12.28
N VAL A 40 18.33 -37.95 -11.97
CA VAL A 40 18.57 -39.21 -12.66
C VAL A 40 18.15 -39.16 -14.14
N ASN A 41 19.06 -39.66 -14.96
CA ASN A 41 19.03 -39.87 -16.40
C ASN A 41 17.67 -40.33 -16.97
N LEU A 42 17.01 -39.45 -17.73
CA LEU A 42 15.95 -39.80 -18.68
C LEU A 42 16.27 -39.23 -20.06
N SER A 43 16.29 -40.15 -21.02
CA SER A 43 16.35 -40.08 -22.50
C SER A 43 16.30 -38.70 -23.20
N PRO A 44 17.14 -38.46 -24.24
CA PRO A 44 17.24 -37.18 -24.92
C PRO A 44 16.14 -37.03 -25.99
N GLN A 45 15.00 -36.46 -25.62
CA GLN A 45 14.22 -35.67 -26.58
C GLN A 45 14.55 -34.19 -26.35
N SER A 46 15.16 -33.58 -27.36
CA SER A 46 15.61 -32.19 -27.39
C SER A 46 14.58 -31.23 -26.80
N PRO A 47 14.84 -30.59 -25.64
CA PRO A 47 14.00 -29.52 -25.16
C PRO A 47 14.29 -28.31 -26.04
N LYS A 48 13.26 -27.88 -26.78
CA LYS A 48 13.21 -26.57 -27.43
C LYS A 48 13.66 -25.55 -26.38
N ARG A 49 14.74 -24.81 -26.65
CA ARG A 49 15.20 -23.66 -25.86
C ARG A 49 14.09 -22.62 -25.87
N TYR A 50 13.08 -22.80 -25.02
CA TYR A 50 12.02 -21.83 -24.82
C TYR A 50 12.64 -20.65 -24.10
N CYS A 51 12.67 -19.51 -24.79
CA CYS A 51 13.34 -18.27 -24.42
C CYS A 51 13.05 -17.86 -22.97
N HIS A 52 14.00 -18.11 -22.07
CA HIS A 52 14.06 -17.53 -20.72
C HIS A 52 13.87 -16.00 -20.76
N SER A 53 14.36 -15.35 -21.82
CA SER A 53 14.20 -13.91 -22.07
C SER A 53 12.73 -13.43 -22.15
N GLN A 54 11.79 -14.24 -22.64
CA GLN A 54 10.39 -13.84 -22.75
C GLN A 54 9.69 -13.85 -21.39
N TYR A 55 10.04 -14.79 -20.51
CA TYR A 55 9.49 -14.89 -19.16
C TYR A 55 9.86 -13.67 -18.30
N TYR A 56 11.13 -13.25 -18.34
CA TYR A 56 11.57 -12.04 -17.65
C TYR A 56 11.01 -10.75 -18.26
N ARG A 57 10.74 -10.70 -19.57
CA ARG A 57 10.05 -9.56 -20.19
C ARG A 57 8.61 -9.43 -19.70
N VAL A 58 7.87 -10.53 -19.60
CA VAL A 58 6.50 -10.53 -19.08
C VAL A 58 6.47 -10.12 -17.61
N ILE A 59 7.41 -10.62 -16.79
CA ILE A 59 7.52 -10.22 -15.38
C ILE A 59 7.95 -8.76 -15.27
N ALA A 60 8.93 -8.30 -16.04
CA ALA A 60 9.36 -6.89 -16.03
C ALA A 60 8.26 -5.94 -16.50
N ASP A 61 7.44 -6.32 -17.48
CA ASP A 61 6.29 -5.53 -17.90
C ASP A 61 5.14 -5.57 -16.88
N GLN A 62 4.93 -6.69 -16.18
CA GLN A 62 4.01 -6.74 -15.04
C GLN A 62 4.49 -5.87 -13.87
N LEU A 63 5.79 -5.84 -13.60
CA LEU A 63 6.40 -5.03 -12.54
C LEU A 63 6.50 -3.54 -12.91
N ARG A 64 6.61 -3.20 -14.21
CA ARG A 64 6.57 -1.82 -14.72
C ARG A 64 5.18 -1.20 -14.63
N ASN A 65 4.13 -2.01 -14.63
CA ASN A 65 2.74 -1.56 -14.49
C ASN A 65 2.21 -1.79 -13.06
N TYR A 66 3.10 -1.84 -12.06
CA TYR A 66 2.68 -1.96 -10.66
C TYR A 66 2.04 -0.65 -10.21
N VAL A 67 0.73 -0.56 -10.39
CA VAL A 67 -0.11 0.55 -9.92
C VAL A 67 -0.43 0.30 -8.45
N PHE A 68 -0.21 1.30 -7.59
CA PHE A 68 -0.49 1.22 -6.15
C PHE A 68 -1.94 0.77 -5.90
N SER A 69 -2.18 -0.04 -4.87
CA SER A 69 -3.50 -0.53 -4.50
C SER A 69 -3.97 0.11 -3.20
N ILE A 70 -5.04 0.90 -3.31
CA ILE A 70 -5.78 1.46 -2.18
C ILE A 70 -7.15 0.80 -2.14
N ARG A 71 -7.54 0.28 -0.98
CA ARG A 71 -8.89 -0.24 -0.74
C ARG A 71 -9.57 0.52 0.39
N ILE A 72 -10.80 0.96 0.16
CA ILE A 72 -11.70 1.39 1.21
C ILE A 72 -12.50 0.17 1.67
N LEU A 73 -12.48 -0.10 2.98
CA LEU A 73 -13.29 -1.13 3.61
C LEU A 73 -14.40 -0.45 4.43
N GLY A 74 -15.63 -0.96 4.30
CA GLY A 74 -16.81 -0.47 5.02
C GLY A 74 -17.21 0.96 4.61
N HIS A 75 -17.30 1.22 3.31
CA HIS A 75 -17.86 2.49 2.83
C HIS A 75 -19.36 2.58 3.16
N ASN A 76 -19.76 3.69 3.78
CA ASN A 76 -21.15 4.00 4.08
C ASN A 76 -21.55 5.30 3.37
N ALA A 77 -22.34 5.19 2.30
CA ALA A 77 -22.77 6.33 1.49
C ALA A 77 -23.65 7.34 2.26
N GLN A 78 -24.23 6.93 3.39
CA GLN A 78 -24.99 7.85 4.26
C GLN A 78 -24.10 8.62 5.22
N SER A 79 -22.82 8.24 5.37
CA SER A 79 -21.87 8.94 6.22
C SER A 79 -21.21 10.09 5.44
N PRO A 80 -21.45 11.36 5.81
CA PRO A 80 -20.81 12.50 5.15
C PRO A 80 -19.27 12.43 5.24
N HIS A 81 -18.75 11.75 6.27
CA HIS A 81 -17.32 11.57 6.43
C HIS A 81 -16.75 10.55 5.44
N SER A 82 -17.45 9.42 5.23
CA SER A 82 -17.06 8.41 4.25
C SER A 82 -17.08 8.98 2.83
N GLU A 83 -18.10 9.77 2.50
CA GLU A 83 -18.19 10.47 1.21
C GLU A 83 -17.05 11.47 1.00
N ARG A 84 -16.68 12.26 2.03
CA ARG A 84 -15.53 13.19 1.93
C ARG A 84 -14.23 12.46 1.61
N ILE A 85 -13.97 11.34 2.28
CA ILE A 85 -12.75 10.53 2.04
C ILE A 85 -12.78 9.89 0.65
N LEU A 86 -13.93 9.36 0.23
CA LEU A 86 -14.09 8.81 -1.11
C LEU A 86 -13.88 9.89 -2.18
N HIS A 87 -14.45 11.07 -1.98
CA HIS A 87 -14.27 12.22 -2.86
C HIS A 87 -12.81 12.65 -2.91
N LEU A 88 -12.10 12.71 -1.78
CA LEU A 88 -10.66 12.99 -1.71
C LEU A 88 -9.86 11.99 -2.57
N LEU A 89 -10.11 10.69 -2.40
CA LEU A 89 -9.44 9.63 -3.17
C LEU A 89 -9.74 9.75 -4.67
N ARG A 90 -11.00 9.97 -5.06
CA ARG A 90 -11.40 10.17 -6.46
C ARG A 90 -10.82 11.45 -7.07
N SER A 91 -10.76 12.53 -6.30
CA SER A 91 -10.17 13.79 -6.73
C SER A 91 -8.68 13.64 -6.99
N SER A 92 -7.98 12.83 -6.19
CA SER A 92 -6.56 12.52 -6.38
C SER A 92 -6.27 11.73 -7.65
N LEU A 93 -7.24 10.95 -8.15
CA LEU A 93 -7.15 10.19 -9.41
C LEU A 93 -7.46 11.04 -10.66
N SER A 94 -8.20 12.14 -10.50
CA SER A 94 -8.69 12.96 -11.62
C SER A 94 -7.97 14.30 -11.76
N ASN A 95 -7.51 14.87 -10.65
CA ASN A 95 -6.89 16.18 -10.59
C ASN A 95 -5.42 16.06 -10.17
N PRO A 96 -4.55 17.01 -10.57
CA PRO A 96 -3.18 17.08 -10.07
C PRO A 96 -3.16 17.15 -8.54
N TYR A 97 -2.54 16.16 -7.90
CA TYR A 97 -2.44 16.12 -6.46
C TYR A 97 -1.39 17.13 -5.98
N THR A 98 -1.79 17.97 -5.02
CA THR A 98 -0.90 18.94 -4.39
C THR A 98 -0.61 18.47 -2.97
N PRO A 99 0.62 18.03 -2.67
CA PRO A 99 0.99 17.62 -1.32
C PRO A 99 0.80 18.76 -0.32
N ARG A 100 0.46 18.42 0.92
CA ARG A 100 0.17 19.41 1.96
C ARG A 100 1.36 20.32 2.24
N ALA A 101 2.57 19.77 2.24
CA ALA A 101 3.80 20.54 2.41
C ALA A 101 3.97 21.61 1.31
N VAL A 102 3.64 21.27 0.06
CA VAL A 102 3.76 22.20 -1.07
C VAL A 102 2.66 23.26 -1.04
N ALA A 103 1.43 22.87 -0.67
CA ALA A 103 0.33 23.82 -0.49
C ALA A 103 0.66 24.85 0.62
N ALA A 104 1.22 24.40 1.74
CA ALA A 104 1.65 25.28 2.83
C ALA A 104 2.78 26.21 2.40
N ALA A 105 3.81 25.69 1.72
CA ALA A 105 4.91 26.49 1.20
C ALA A 105 4.44 27.57 0.22
N ARG A 106 3.44 27.25 -0.62
CA ARG A 106 2.85 28.20 -1.56
C ARG A 106 2.14 29.35 -0.84
N LEU A 107 1.37 29.05 0.21
CA LEU A 107 0.65 30.06 0.98
C LEU A 107 1.63 31.04 1.66
N GLU A 108 2.75 30.53 2.18
CA GLU A 108 3.82 31.37 2.74
C GLU A 108 4.59 32.16 1.65
N ALA A 109 4.80 31.58 0.47
CA ALA A 109 5.42 32.27 -0.67
C ALA A 109 4.54 33.42 -1.20
N GLU A 110 3.21 33.22 -1.29
CA GLU A 110 2.26 34.26 -1.67
C GLU A 110 2.26 35.42 -0.67
N LYS A 111 2.41 35.13 0.62
CA LYS A 111 2.51 36.15 1.67
C LYS A 111 3.82 36.93 1.64
N SER A 112 4.91 36.33 1.18
CA SER A 112 6.24 36.95 1.11
C SER A 112 6.56 37.61 -0.25
N GLY A 113 5.71 37.42 -1.26
CA GLY A 113 5.91 38.00 -2.60
C GLY A 113 7.06 37.37 -3.40
N VAL A 114 7.70 36.32 -2.87
CA VAL A 114 8.81 35.62 -3.53
C VAL A 114 8.26 34.40 -4.27
N SER A 115 8.23 34.47 -5.61
CA SER A 115 7.78 33.37 -6.46
C SER A 115 8.87 32.32 -6.64
N THR A 116 9.13 31.51 -5.63
CA THR A 116 9.90 30.26 -5.76
C THR A 116 8.93 29.10 -5.82
N THR A 117 8.20 28.96 -6.94
CA THR A 117 7.27 27.85 -7.10
C THR A 117 8.04 26.53 -7.26
N PRO A 118 7.97 25.58 -6.32
CA PRO A 118 8.47 24.23 -6.57
C PRO A 118 7.68 23.64 -7.73
N LYS A 119 8.37 22.94 -8.64
CA LYS A 119 7.73 22.27 -9.79
C LYS A 119 6.74 21.22 -9.28
N LEU A 120 5.47 21.59 -9.22
CA LEU A 120 4.39 20.65 -8.95
C LEU A 120 4.25 19.68 -10.13
N PRO A 121 4.12 18.37 -9.87
CA PRO A 121 3.78 17.43 -10.91
C PRO A 121 2.39 17.76 -11.41
N LYS A 122 2.27 17.81 -12.73
CA LYS A 122 1.04 18.22 -13.42
C LYS A 122 0.05 17.07 -13.59
N ARG A 123 0.29 15.92 -12.96
CA ARG A 123 -0.44 14.68 -13.23
C ARG A 123 -1.20 14.21 -11.99
N PRO A 124 -2.40 13.62 -12.16
CA PRO A 124 -3.08 12.91 -11.09
C PRO A 124 -2.24 11.77 -10.52
N LEU A 125 -2.58 11.32 -9.32
CA LEU A 125 -1.97 10.12 -8.75
C LEU A 125 -2.47 8.89 -9.48
N GLU A 126 -1.58 7.92 -9.66
CA GLU A 126 -1.89 6.65 -10.32
C GLU A 126 -1.99 5.54 -9.26
N PHE A 127 -3.22 5.20 -8.88
CA PHE A 127 -3.49 4.05 -8.01
C PHE A 127 -4.82 3.39 -8.37
N ASN A 128 -4.94 2.10 -8.12
CA ASN A 128 -6.18 1.35 -8.19
C ASN A 128 -6.96 1.55 -6.90
N LEU A 129 -8.09 2.25 -7.00
CA LEU A 129 -9.04 2.44 -5.92
C LEU A 129 -10.10 1.35 -5.94
N ASP A 130 -10.12 0.52 -4.92
CA ASP A 130 -11.15 -0.49 -4.69
C ASP A 130 -12.07 -0.07 -3.54
N ILE A 131 -13.38 -0.12 -3.74
CA ILE A 131 -14.38 0.34 -2.78
C ILE A 131 -15.21 -0.86 -2.35
N SER A 132 -14.99 -1.32 -1.12
CA SER A 132 -15.75 -2.40 -0.51
C SER A 132 -16.75 -1.85 0.48
N THR A 133 -18.02 -2.17 0.29
CA THR A 133 -19.11 -1.87 1.24
C THR A 133 -19.22 -2.93 2.33
N SER A 134 -18.74 -4.15 2.08
CA SER A 134 -18.74 -5.22 3.08
C SER A 134 -17.70 -4.98 4.18
N PRO A 135 -17.97 -5.41 5.42
CA PRO A 135 -17.01 -5.35 6.51
C PRO A 135 -15.78 -6.23 6.20
N PRO A 136 -14.59 -5.88 6.76
CA PRO A 136 -13.40 -6.70 6.68
C PRO A 136 -13.59 -8.07 7.33
N THR A 137 -12.95 -9.06 6.74
CA THR A 137 -12.78 -10.40 7.31
C THR A 137 -11.82 -10.39 8.49
N PRO A 138 -11.84 -11.40 9.38
CA PRO A 138 -10.91 -11.50 10.50
C PRO A 138 -9.43 -11.47 10.07
N ASP A 139 -9.09 -12.11 8.94
CA ASP A 139 -7.72 -12.10 8.39
C ASP A 139 -7.28 -10.71 7.93
N GLN A 140 -8.21 -9.94 7.37
CA GLN A 140 -7.96 -8.55 6.98
C GLN A 140 -7.72 -7.69 8.23
N TYR A 141 -8.52 -7.85 9.29
CA TYR A 141 -8.29 -7.15 10.56
C TYR A 141 -6.93 -7.48 11.17
N THR A 142 -6.55 -8.76 11.20
CA THR A 142 -5.22 -9.19 11.66
C THR A 142 -4.12 -8.48 10.87
N THR A 143 -4.25 -8.45 9.54
CA THR A 143 -3.25 -7.81 8.67
C THR A 143 -3.21 -6.28 8.89
N MET A 144 -4.35 -5.63 9.06
CA MET A 144 -4.40 -4.20 9.36
C MET A 144 -3.81 -3.86 10.74
N LEU A 145 -4.00 -4.72 11.74
CA LEU A 145 -3.34 -4.56 13.05
C LEU A 145 -1.82 -4.71 12.95
N ASP A 146 -1.33 -5.63 12.12
CA ASP A 146 0.10 -5.76 11.85
C ASP A 146 0.66 -4.48 11.20
N TYR A 147 -0.07 -3.90 10.23
CA TYR A 147 0.27 -2.63 9.60
C TYR A 147 0.29 -1.46 10.56
N LEU A 148 -0.73 -1.33 11.42
CA LEU A 148 -0.76 -0.28 12.44
C LEU A 148 0.43 -0.39 13.41
N ARG A 149 0.87 -1.62 13.73
CA ARG A 149 2.06 -1.85 14.57
C ARG A 149 3.36 -1.49 13.87
N ALA A 150 3.43 -1.69 12.55
CA ALA A 150 4.60 -1.38 11.74
C ALA A 150 4.67 0.07 11.26
N GLN A 151 3.54 0.80 11.31
CA GLN A 151 3.46 2.19 10.87
C GLN A 151 4.26 3.11 11.82
N PRO A 152 5.19 3.93 11.29
CA PRO A 152 5.96 4.90 12.07
C PRO A 152 5.14 6.17 12.43
N LEU A 153 3.81 6.11 12.35
CA LEU A 153 2.95 7.26 12.53
C LEU A 153 2.74 7.56 14.02
N SER A 154 3.52 8.54 14.48
CA SER A 154 3.38 9.31 15.71
C SER A 154 4.10 8.73 16.95
N PRO A 155 5.13 9.43 17.49
CA PRO A 155 5.89 9.02 18.68
C PRO A 155 5.09 9.07 20.01
N SER A 156 3.76 9.26 19.93
CA SER A 156 2.90 9.53 21.08
C SER A 156 2.12 8.32 21.59
N LEU A 157 2.24 7.14 20.98
CA LEU A 157 1.52 5.95 21.43
C LEU A 157 2.45 5.05 22.23
N SER A 158 2.43 5.19 23.57
CA SER A 158 3.20 4.33 24.49
C SER A 158 2.70 2.89 24.55
N SER A 159 1.63 2.56 23.81
CA SER A 159 1.03 1.23 23.77
C SER A 159 0.82 0.77 22.33
N PRO A 160 1.03 -0.53 22.05
CA PRO A 160 0.83 -1.09 20.71
C PRO A 160 -0.65 -0.91 20.30
N PRO A 161 -0.93 -0.59 19.02
CA PRO A 161 -2.30 -0.44 18.56
C PRO A 161 -3.10 -1.73 18.73
N THR A 162 -4.23 -1.61 19.40
CA THR A 162 -5.15 -2.71 19.72
C THR A 162 -6.42 -2.66 18.86
N ILE A 163 -7.22 -3.72 18.94
CA ILE A 163 -8.56 -3.86 18.33
C ILE A 163 -9.44 -2.64 18.62
N SER A 164 -9.30 -2.03 19.81
CA SER A 164 -10.04 -0.84 20.22
C SER A 164 -9.88 0.36 19.30
N ARG A 165 -8.83 0.41 18.47
CA ARG A 165 -8.66 1.50 17.49
C ARG A 165 -9.75 1.50 16.42
N PHE A 166 -10.29 0.33 16.09
CA PHE A 166 -11.41 0.16 15.16
C PHE A 166 -12.76 0.40 15.83
N LEU A 167 -12.81 0.58 17.14
CA LEU A 167 -14.05 0.71 17.90
C LEU A 167 -14.39 2.16 18.19
N VAL A 168 -15.68 2.47 18.21
CA VAL A 168 -16.18 3.76 18.72
C VAL A 168 -16.04 3.77 20.25
N LYS A 169 -15.81 4.93 20.87
CA LYS A 169 -15.50 5.09 22.30
C LYS A 169 -16.50 4.44 23.29
N HIS A 170 -17.71 4.12 22.83
CA HIS A 170 -18.80 3.56 23.66
C HIS A 170 -19.29 2.19 23.19
N SER A 171 -18.52 1.51 22.34
CA SER A 171 -18.90 0.17 21.88
C SER A 171 -18.65 -0.89 22.96
N GLU A 172 -19.22 -2.08 22.73
CA GLU A 172 -18.88 -3.29 23.47
C GLU A 172 -17.36 -3.54 23.39
N SER A 173 -16.76 -3.95 24.52
CA SER A 173 -15.35 -4.37 24.55
C SER A 173 -15.21 -5.71 23.86
N ILE A 174 -14.25 -5.82 22.94
CA ILE A 174 -14.02 -7.01 22.14
C ILE A 174 -12.60 -7.52 22.39
N GLY A 175 -12.44 -8.83 22.56
CA GLY A 175 -11.16 -9.48 22.81
C GLY A 175 -10.48 -10.02 21.55
N SER A 176 -11.24 -10.28 20.47
CA SER A 176 -10.73 -10.96 19.28
C SER A 176 -11.10 -10.30 17.95
N VAL A 177 -10.28 -10.53 16.91
CA VAL A 177 -10.54 -10.05 15.54
C VAL A 177 -11.77 -10.71 14.90
N GLY A 178 -12.11 -11.93 15.32
CA GLY A 178 -13.31 -12.64 14.87
C GLY A 178 -14.58 -11.95 15.37
N GLU A 179 -14.62 -11.62 16.67
CA GLU A 179 -15.69 -10.84 17.27
C GLU A 179 -15.78 -9.43 16.66
N LEU A 180 -14.65 -8.79 16.32
CA LEU A 180 -14.66 -7.49 15.65
C LEU A 180 -15.32 -7.57 14.27
N SER A 181 -15.01 -8.60 13.48
CA SER A 181 -15.63 -8.81 12.16
C SER A 181 -17.12 -9.15 12.26
N ALA A 182 -17.49 -9.95 13.26
CA ALA A 182 -18.89 -10.24 13.55
C ALA A 182 -19.65 -8.98 14.01
N LEU A 183 -19.05 -8.16 14.87
CA LEU A 183 -19.63 -6.90 15.33
C LEU A 183 -19.77 -5.91 14.16
N ALA A 184 -18.76 -5.76 13.32
CA ALA A 184 -18.81 -4.93 12.12
C ALA A 184 -19.96 -5.32 11.19
N SER A 185 -20.26 -6.62 11.09
CA SER A 185 -21.36 -7.13 10.28
C SER A 185 -22.73 -6.92 10.93
N LYS A 186 -22.82 -7.04 12.26
CA LYS A 186 -24.08 -6.98 13.02
C LYS A 186 -24.51 -5.55 13.39
N LYS A 187 -23.54 -4.72 13.76
CA LYS A 187 -23.67 -3.36 14.29
C LYS A 187 -22.57 -2.47 13.68
N PRO A 188 -22.64 -2.14 12.38
CA PRO A 188 -21.60 -1.38 11.69
C PRO A 188 -21.31 -0.02 12.36
N GLU A 189 -22.29 0.58 13.03
CA GLU A 189 -22.17 1.84 13.80
C GLU A 189 -21.27 1.74 15.04
N SER A 190 -20.99 0.53 15.51
CA SER A 190 -20.08 0.29 16.65
C SER A 190 -18.60 0.29 16.23
N VAL A 191 -18.33 0.27 14.93
CA VAL A 191 -16.99 0.23 14.33
C VAL A 191 -16.73 1.54 13.60
N ARG A 192 -15.46 1.98 13.62
CA ARG A 192 -15.00 3.20 12.96
C ARG A 192 -14.85 2.97 11.46
N TRP A 193 -15.54 3.80 10.69
CA TRP A 193 -15.54 3.80 9.23
C TRP A 193 -15.33 5.21 8.68
N PRO A 194 -14.79 5.35 7.46
CA PRO A 194 -14.23 4.29 6.62
C PRO A 194 -12.84 3.83 7.11
N VAL A 195 -12.43 2.63 6.70
CA VAL A 195 -11.05 2.17 6.85
C VAL A 195 -10.39 2.16 5.49
N VAL A 196 -9.36 2.98 5.29
CA VAL A 196 -8.60 3.05 4.05
C VAL A 196 -7.29 2.31 4.25
N VAL A 197 -7.01 1.36 3.36
CA VAL A 197 -5.81 0.52 3.43
C VAL A 197 -5.01 0.66 2.15
N HIS A 198 -3.76 1.06 2.28
CA HIS A 198 -2.77 0.91 1.22
C HIS A 198 -2.00 -0.39 1.46
N TRP A 199 -2.34 -1.42 0.68
CA TRP A 199 -1.83 -2.76 0.91
C TRP A 199 -0.37 -2.97 0.52
N ASP A 200 0.17 -2.13 -0.36
CA ASP A 200 1.54 -2.28 -0.83
C ASP A 200 2.54 -1.77 0.20
N ASP A 201 2.29 -0.58 0.73
CA ASP A 201 3.13 0.03 1.79
C ASP A 201 2.72 -0.38 3.20
N GLY A 202 1.64 -1.16 3.34
CA GLY A 202 1.16 -1.59 4.64
C GLY A 202 0.69 -0.41 5.50
N LEU A 203 -0.02 0.53 4.89
CA LEU A 203 -0.57 1.70 5.58
C LEU A 203 -2.07 1.52 5.78
N VAL A 204 -2.54 1.93 6.96
CA VAL A 204 -3.94 1.94 7.35
C VAL A 204 -4.31 3.31 7.89
N ALA A 205 -5.39 3.89 7.39
CA ALA A 205 -6.04 5.06 7.92
C ALA A 205 -7.44 4.66 8.40
N ILE A 206 -7.77 5.01 9.64
CA ILE A 206 -9.06 4.68 10.25
C ILE A 206 -9.77 5.98 10.54
N GLU A 207 -10.90 6.21 9.86
CA GLU A 207 -11.78 7.37 10.02
C GLU A 207 -11.13 8.70 9.61
N LYS A 208 -9.93 9.03 10.08
CA LYS A 208 -9.28 10.33 9.93
C LYS A 208 -8.86 10.64 8.49
N GLU A 209 -9.24 11.83 8.03
CA GLU A 209 -8.85 12.35 6.71
C GLU A 209 -7.34 12.63 6.64
N GLU A 210 -6.75 13.08 7.75
CA GLU A 210 -5.32 13.40 7.85
C GLU A 210 -4.43 12.17 7.61
N ASP A 211 -4.86 11.01 8.12
CA ASP A 211 -4.17 9.75 7.90
C ASP A 211 -4.26 9.32 6.42
N VAL A 212 -5.38 9.62 5.74
CA VAL A 212 -5.55 9.37 4.29
C VAL A 212 -4.66 10.29 3.46
N HIS A 213 -4.55 11.57 3.83
CA HIS A 213 -3.60 12.49 3.19
C HIS A 213 -2.16 11.99 3.32
N SER A 214 -1.80 11.43 4.48
CA SER A 214 -0.47 10.86 4.70
C SER A 214 -0.17 9.67 3.76
N ILE A 215 -1.19 8.83 3.50
CA ILE A 215 -1.08 7.74 2.51
C ILE A 215 -0.88 8.30 1.09
N LEU A 216 -1.67 9.32 0.71
CA LEU A 216 -1.57 9.94 -0.61
C LEU A 216 -0.22 10.66 -0.81
N GLU A 217 0.34 11.23 0.24
CA GLU A 217 1.66 11.86 0.23
C GLU A 217 2.77 10.82 -0.01
N ILE A 218 2.70 9.65 0.62
CA ILE A 218 3.65 8.55 0.38
C ILE A 218 3.56 8.04 -1.07
N ILE A 219 2.34 7.91 -1.60
CA ILE A 219 2.12 7.52 -3.01
C ILE A 219 2.70 8.57 -3.95
N TYR A 220 2.44 9.84 -3.67
CA TYR A 220 2.98 10.97 -4.42
C TYR A 220 4.51 10.95 -4.42
N GLU A 221 5.13 10.82 -3.25
CA GLU A 221 6.59 10.82 -3.13
C GLU A 221 7.19 9.65 -3.91
N THR A 222 6.62 8.45 -3.75
CA THR A 222 7.09 7.24 -4.43
C THR A 222 6.97 7.36 -5.95
N ALA A 223 5.85 7.89 -6.46
CA ALA A 223 5.64 8.11 -7.90
C ALA A 223 6.62 9.16 -8.50
N ASN A 224 7.09 10.10 -7.69
CA ASN A 224 8.05 11.14 -8.12
C ASN A 224 9.52 10.76 -7.84
N GLY A 225 9.81 9.50 -7.52
CA GLY A 225 11.17 9.02 -7.25
C GLY A 225 11.73 9.46 -5.89
N GLY A 226 10.85 9.90 -4.98
CA GLY A 226 11.17 10.10 -3.58
C GLY A 226 11.50 8.76 -2.91
N LYS A 227 12.42 8.79 -1.95
CA LYS A 227 12.72 7.63 -1.10
C LYS A 227 11.54 7.38 -0.17
N GLY A 228 10.51 6.68 -0.65
CA GLY A 228 9.47 6.14 0.22
C GLY A 228 10.15 5.43 1.38
N GLN A 229 9.70 5.68 2.62
CA GLN A 229 10.42 5.33 3.85
C GLN A 229 11.05 3.96 3.77
N GLN A 230 12.35 3.96 3.49
CA GLN A 230 13.18 2.77 3.42
C GLN A 230 13.33 2.34 4.88
N GLN A 231 12.47 1.43 5.34
CA GLN A 231 12.76 0.68 6.56
C GLN A 231 14.06 -0.07 6.27
N ASP A 232 15.17 0.40 6.86
CA ASP A 232 16.47 -0.25 6.82
C ASP A 232 16.38 -1.61 7.52
N TRP A 233 15.95 -2.65 6.79
CA TRP A 233 15.92 -4.03 7.27
C TRP A 233 17.27 -4.76 7.11
N LEU A 234 18.34 -4.03 6.81
CA LEU A 234 19.68 -4.54 6.51
C LEU A 234 20.72 -4.32 7.62
N THR A 235 20.29 -4.14 8.87
CA THR A 235 21.22 -4.15 10.03
C THR A 235 20.84 -5.22 11.03
#